data_AF-A0A0G1CL54-F1
#
_entry.id   AF-A0A0G1CL54-F1
#
_cell.length_a   1.000
_cell.length_b   1.000
_cell.length_c   1.000
_cell.angle_alpha   90.00
_cell.angle_beta   90.00
_cell.angle_gamma   90.00
#
_symmetry.space_group_name_H-M   'P 1'
#
loop_
_entity.id
_entity.type
_entity.pdbx_description
1 polymer ?
#
loop_
_entity_poly.entity_id
_entity_poly.type
_entity_poly.pdbx_seq_one_letter_code
_entity_poly.pdbx_strand_id
1 'polypeptide(L)'
;MTMKRIFFISSLILIFILLLLTAYNYKTGYFRKFLPVPAPSASPRLPSPRKINPQGDTVYRETREYQIMYTPATDEYLITILGSPFTKYRQEAELEFLRLFTLSADEACALKVVVGTTQFSNPESANQVYGLSFCEK
;
A
#
# COMPACT_ATOMS: atom_id res chain seq x y z
N MET A 1 -40.13 47.64 -33.44
CA MET A 1 -40.09 46.16 -33.35
C MET A 1 -38.76 45.73 -32.74
N THR A 2 -38.46 46.07 -31.47
CA THR A 2 -37.01 46.22 -31.14
C THR A 2 -36.62 46.20 -29.66
N MET A 3 -37.41 45.61 -28.75
CA MET A 3 -36.91 45.39 -27.36
C MET A 3 -37.29 44.02 -26.79
N LYS A 4 -38.57 43.63 -26.85
CA LYS A 4 -39.03 42.31 -26.33
C LYS A 4 -38.35 41.11 -27.01
N ARG A 5 -38.02 41.21 -28.31
CA ARG A 5 -37.34 40.13 -29.04
C ARG A 5 -35.87 39.97 -28.64
N ILE A 6 -35.19 41.07 -28.30
CA ILE A 6 -33.78 41.07 -27.89
C ILE A 6 -33.63 40.40 -26.52
N PHE A 7 -34.52 40.72 -25.57
CA PHE A 7 -34.56 40.04 -24.28
C PHE A 7 -34.81 38.54 -24.40
N PHE A 8 -35.74 38.14 -25.28
CA PHE A 8 -36.07 36.72 -25.49
C PHE A 8 -34.89 35.92 -26.08
N ILE A 9 -34.17 36.52 -27.05
CA ILE A 9 -32.99 35.90 -27.65
C ILE A 9 -31.84 35.81 -26.63
N SER A 10 -31.62 36.84 -25.81
CA SER A 10 -30.57 36.81 -24.78
C SER A 10 -30.82 35.72 -23.73
N SER A 11 -32.09 35.52 -23.36
CA SER A 11 -32.50 34.48 -22.39
C SER A 11 -32.26 33.07 -22.93
N LEU A 12 -32.61 32.82 -24.21
CA LEU A 12 -32.36 31.54 -24.85
C LEU A 12 -30.87 31.21 -24.96
N ILE A 13 -30.02 32.20 -25.26
CA ILE A 13 -28.57 32.02 -25.31
C ILE A 13 -28.01 31.66 -23.93
N LEU A 14 -28.49 32.33 -22.87
CA LEU A 14 -28.04 32.06 -21.50
C LEU A 14 -28.43 30.64 -21.05
N ILE A 15 -29.65 30.21 -21.37
CA ILE A 15 -30.13 28.84 -21.09
C ILE A 15 -29.28 27.82 -21.86
N PHE A 16 -28.97 28.07 -23.13
CA PHE A 16 -28.15 27.18 -23.93
C PHE A 16 -26.72 27.04 -23.38
N ILE A 17 -26.11 28.14 -22.93
CA ILE A 17 -24.79 28.12 -22.28
C ILE A 17 -24.84 27.31 -20.97
N LEU A 18 -25.88 27.50 -20.15
CA LEU A 18 -26.06 26.72 -18.91
C LEU A 18 -26.19 25.22 -19.20
N LEU A 19 -26.93 24.84 -20.24
CA LEU A 19 -27.08 23.44 -20.67
C LEU A 19 -25.76 22.85 -21.19
N LEU A 20 -24.96 23.64 -21.93
CA LEU A 20 -23.64 23.19 -22.39
C LEU A 20 -22.67 23.00 -21.21
N LEU A 21 -22.70 23.88 -20.21
CA LEU A 21 -21.86 23.78 -19.02
C LEU A 21 -22.24 22.55 -18.17
N THR A 22 -23.53 22.26 -17.98
CA THR A 22 -23.95 21.06 -17.25
C THR A 22 -23.61 19.78 -18.01
N ALA A 23 -23.81 19.75 -19.34
CA ALA A 23 -23.41 18.62 -20.18
C ALA A 23 -21.89 18.39 -20.21
N TYR A 24 -21.10 19.47 -20.23
CA TYR A 24 -19.64 19.39 -20.15
C TYR A 24 -19.18 18.82 -18.80
N ASN A 25 -19.76 19.29 -17.69
CA ASN A 25 -19.46 18.74 -16.36
C ASN A 25 -19.89 17.28 -16.20
N TYR A 26 -21.01 16.88 -16.81
CA TYR A 26 -21.44 15.48 -16.83
C TYR A 26 -20.45 14.59 -17.59
N LYS A 27 -19.97 15.04 -18.77
CA LYS A 27 -19.04 14.27 -19.61
C LYS A 27 -17.63 14.19 -19.04
N THR A 28 -17.15 15.22 -18.33
CA THR A 28 -15.79 15.25 -17.75
C THR A 28 -15.63 14.40 -16.49
N GLY A 29 -16.68 13.70 -16.03
CA GLY A 29 -16.52 12.63 -15.03
C GLY A 29 -16.02 13.11 -13.66
N TYR A 30 -16.17 14.40 -13.34
CA TYR A 30 -15.72 14.98 -12.08
C TYR A 30 -16.34 14.28 -10.85
N PHE A 31 -17.50 13.64 -11.02
CA PHE A 31 -18.19 12.90 -9.98
C PHE A 31 -17.51 11.58 -9.56
N ARG A 32 -16.66 10.98 -10.41
CA ARG A 32 -15.93 9.75 -10.01
C ARG A 32 -14.83 10.01 -8.98
N LYS A 33 -14.41 11.26 -8.75
CA LYS A 33 -13.41 11.61 -7.72
C LYS A 33 -13.98 11.61 -6.29
N PHE A 34 -15.29 11.56 -6.13
CA PHE A 34 -15.95 11.65 -4.82
C PHE A 34 -16.68 10.37 -4.41
N LEU A 35 -16.49 9.26 -5.11
CA LEU A 35 -16.84 7.97 -4.54
C LEU A 35 -15.87 7.76 -3.37
N PRO A 36 -16.35 7.66 -2.10
CA PRO A 36 -15.49 7.18 -1.04
C PRO A 36 -15.00 5.82 -1.49
N VAL A 37 -13.70 5.69 -1.73
CA VAL A 37 -13.07 4.37 -1.84
C VAL A 37 -13.57 3.63 -0.61
N PRO A 38 -14.26 2.48 -0.74
CA PRO A 38 -14.66 1.72 0.42
C PRO A 38 -13.41 1.56 1.26
N ALA A 39 -13.43 2.12 2.49
CA ALA A 39 -12.27 2.09 3.36
C ALA A 39 -11.76 0.65 3.33
N PRO A 40 -10.48 0.41 2.99
CA PRO A 40 -9.95 -0.94 2.90
C PRO A 40 -10.40 -1.63 4.17
N SER A 41 -11.23 -2.67 4.01
CA SER A 41 -11.90 -3.31 5.14
C SER A 41 -10.82 -3.54 6.18
N ALA A 42 -11.03 -2.99 7.37
CA ALA A 42 -10.04 -3.08 8.43
C ALA A 42 -9.95 -4.57 8.78
N SER A 43 -9.07 -5.29 8.07
CA SER A 43 -8.75 -6.67 8.40
C SER A 43 -8.33 -6.65 9.87
N PRO A 44 -8.95 -7.47 10.73
CA PRO A 44 -8.63 -7.48 12.14
C PRO A 44 -7.11 -7.65 12.28
N ARG A 45 -6.43 -6.64 12.83
CA ARG A 45 -5.01 -6.80 13.15
C ARG A 45 -4.93 -7.85 14.24
N LEU A 46 -4.49 -9.05 13.88
CA LEU A 46 -4.30 -10.11 14.84
C LEU A 46 -3.18 -9.71 15.81
N PRO A 47 -3.28 -10.09 17.09
CA PRO A 47 -2.21 -9.84 18.06
C PRO A 47 -0.92 -10.53 17.60
N SER A 48 0.22 -9.88 17.85
CA SER A 48 1.55 -10.43 17.59
C SER A 48 2.41 -10.31 18.86
N PRO A 49 3.27 -11.30 19.17
CA PRO A 49 3.56 -12.50 18.38
C PRO A 49 2.44 -13.55 18.44
N ARG A 50 2.24 -14.30 17.35
CA ARG A 50 1.27 -15.40 17.28
C ARG A 50 1.78 -16.58 16.46
N LYS A 51 1.49 -17.80 16.92
CA LYS A 51 1.68 -19.02 16.12
C LYS A 51 0.55 -19.15 15.11
N ILE A 52 0.88 -19.45 13.86
CA ILE A 52 -0.09 -19.53 12.75
C ILE A 52 -0.37 -20.95 12.26
N ASN A 53 0.44 -21.93 12.66
CA ASN A 53 0.23 -23.33 12.32
C ASN A 53 0.83 -24.29 13.38
N PRO A 54 0.53 -25.60 13.31
CA PRO A 54 1.09 -26.61 14.21
C PRO A 54 2.62 -26.77 14.12
N GLN A 55 3.22 -26.38 13.00
CA GLN A 55 4.67 -26.41 12.78
C GLN A 55 5.41 -25.34 13.61
N GLY A 56 4.67 -24.40 14.20
CA GLY A 56 5.21 -23.38 15.09
C GLY A 56 5.61 -22.09 14.38
N ASP A 57 5.25 -21.93 13.12
CA ASP A 57 5.50 -20.69 12.39
C ASP A 57 4.87 -19.53 13.15
N THR A 58 5.66 -18.48 13.38
CA THR A 58 5.30 -17.41 14.29
C THR A 58 5.39 -16.08 13.57
N VAL A 59 4.29 -15.33 13.53
CA VAL A 59 4.26 -13.95 13.04
C VAL A 59 4.54 -13.02 14.22
N TYR A 60 5.65 -12.29 14.16
CA TYR A 60 6.05 -11.31 15.17
C TYR A 60 5.52 -9.91 14.88
N ARG A 61 5.37 -9.57 13.59
CA ARG A 61 4.83 -8.28 13.17
C ARG A 61 4.09 -8.43 11.86
N GLU A 62 2.96 -7.74 11.76
CA GLU A 62 2.19 -7.66 10.53
C GLU A 62 1.56 -6.28 10.43
N THR A 63 1.89 -5.60 9.35
CA THR A 63 1.37 -4.27 9.00
C THR A 63 0.78 -4.32 7.60
N ARG A 64 0.32 -3.18 7.07
CA ARG A 64 -0.10 -3.14 5.66
C ARG A 64 1.11 -3.13 4.72
N GLU A 65 2.26 -2.75 5.25
CA GLU A 65 3.48 -2.45 4.51
C GLU A 65 4.49 -3.61 4.53
N TYR A 66 4.51 -4.40 5.59
CA TYR A 66 5.42 -5.55 5.74
C TYR A 66 4.95 -6.55 6.81
N GLN A 67 5.53 -7.75 6.78
CA GLN A 67 5.33 -8.81 7.76
C GLN A 67 6.70 -9.40 8.17
N ILE A 68 6.85 -9.73 9.45
CA ILE A 68 8.03 -10.40 10.02
C ILE A 68 7.56 -11.70 10.67
N MET A 69 8.12 -12.82 10.23
CA MET A 69 7.81 -14.14 10.76
C MET A 69 9.07 -15.00 10.94
N TYR A 70 8.91 -16.09 11.69
CA TYR A 70 9.92 -17.13 11.87
C TYR A 70 9.33 -18.49 11.53
N THR A 71 10.09 -19.28 10.81
CA THR A 71 9.74 -20.63 10.36
C THR A 71 10.69 -21.63 11.02
N PRO A 72 10.25 -22.38 12.05
CA PRO A 72 11.11 -23.35 12.74
C PRO A 72 11.60 -24.49 11.83
N ALA A 73 10.85 -24.84 10.79
CA ALA A 73 11.20 -25.93 9.88
C ALA A 73 12.51 -25.67 9.10
N THR A 74 12.83 -24.40 8.84
CA THR A 74 14.00 -23.96 8.08
C THR A 74 14.98 -23.11 8.91
N ASP A 75 14.67 -22.93 10.21
CA ASP A 75 15.37 -22.07 11.16
C ASP A 75 15.66 -20.69 10.56
N GLU A 76 14.62 -20.04 10.02
CA GLU A 76 14.78 -18.79 9.29
C GLU A 76 13.73 -17.75 9.63
N TYR A 77 14.13 -16.49 9.58
CA TYR A 77 13.24 -15.34 9.65
C TYR A 77 12.89 -14.88 8.24
N LEU A 78 11.59 -14.69 7.97
CA LEU A 78 11.13 -14.05 6.73
C LEU A 78 10.62 -12.64 7.01
N ILE A 79 11.13 -11.70 6.23
CA ILE A 79 10.62 -10.33 6.13
C ILE A 79 9.97 -10.19 4.76
N THR A 80 8.64 -10.14 4.73
CA THR A 80 7.87 -9.98 3.48
C THR A 80 7.41 -8.53 3.35
N ILE A 81 7.86 -7.86 2.30
CA ILE A 81 7.44 -6.49 1.97
C ILE A 81 6.13 -6.54 1.17
N LEU A 82 5.11 -5.89 1.71
CA LEU A 82 3.75 -5.87 1.18
C LEU A 82 3.38 -4.52 0.57
N GLY A 83 4.07 -3.44 0.95
CA GLY A 83 3.87 -2.08 0.43
C GLY A 83 4.86 -1.69 -0.66
N SER A 84 4.60 -0.56 -1.33
CA SER A 84 5.49 0.09 -2.29
C SER A 84 5.81 1.54 -1.86
N PRO A 85 7.06 2.03 -1.95
CA PRO A 85 8.21 1.42 -2.63
C PRO A 85 8.99 0.41 -1.76
N PHE A 86 9.53 -0.64 -2.41
CA PHE A 86 10.25 -1.75 -1.76
C PHE A 86 11.35 -1.28 -0.80
N THR A 87 12.28 -0.45 -1.28
CA THR A 87 13.46 -0.02 -0.51
C THR A 87 13.08 0.65 0.81
N LYS A 88 12.05 1.50 0.79
CA LYS A 88 11.59 2.21 1.99
C LYS A 88 11.08 1.22 3.04
N TYR A 89 10.14 0.36 2.66
CA TYR A 89 9.53 -0.57 3.61
C TYR A 89 10.46 -1.71 4.01
N ARG A 90 11.43 -2.07 3.17
CA ARG A 90 12.53 -2.96 3.55
C ARG A 90 13.31 -2.36 4.72
N GLN A 91 13.79 -1.12 4.60
CA GLN A 91 14.55 -0.47 5.67
C GLN A 91 13.73 -0.34 6.96
N GLU A 92 12.45 0.03 6.87
CA GLU A 92 11.56 0.11 8.03
C GLU A 92 11.37 -1.26 8.71
N ALA A 93 11.16 -2.32 7.92
CA ALA A 93 10.99 -3.67 8.44
C ALA A 93 12.28 -4.24 9.06
N GLU A 94 13.43 -3.96 8.46
CA GLU A 94 14.76 -4.36 8.97
C GLU A 94 15.06 -3.68 10.31
N LEU A 95 14.75 -2.39 10.45
CA LEU A 95 14.90 -1.68 11.72
C LEU A 95 13.95 -2.21 12.81
N GLU A 96 12.70 -2.53 12.43
CA GLU A 96 11.74 -3.15 13.35
C GLU A 96 12.19 -4.55 13.77
N PHE A 97 12.78 -5.33 12.87
CA PHE A 97 13.37 -6.64 13.18
C PHE A 97 14.44 -6.52 14.27
N LEU A 98 15.40 -5.61 14.11
CA LEU A 98 16.42 -5.36 15.14
C LEU A 98 15.81 -5.00 16.51
N ARG A 99 14.76 -4.17 16.51
CA ARG A 99 14.07 -3.76 17.75
C ARG A 99 13.32 -4.90 18.41
N LEU A 100 12.61 -5.72 17.64
CA LEU A 100 11.80 -6.82 18.15
C LEU A 100 12.65 -7.85 18.90
N PHE A 101 13.84 -8.14 18.37
CA PHE A 101 14.74 -9.15 18.93
C PHE A 101 15.84 -8.54 19.80
N THR A 102 15.87 -7.22 19.95
CA THR A 102 16.91 -6.47 20.69
C THR A 102 18.32 -6.84 20.19
N LEU A 103 18.49 -6.87 18.88
CA LEU A 103 19.74 -7.26 18.23
C LEU A 103 20.50 -6.03 17.71
N SER A 104 21.82 -6.11 17.74
CA SER A 104 22.69 -5.28 16.93
C SER A 104 22.67 -5.72 15.45
N ALA A 105 23.17 -4.86 14.56
CA ALA A 105 23.29 -5.18 13.14
C ALA A 105 24.19 -6.41 12.92
N ASP A 106 25.32 -6.51 13.63
CA ASP A 106 26.26 -7.63 13.49
C ASP A 106 25.65 -8.97 13.96
N GLU A 107 24.90 -8.96 15.06
CA GLU A 107 24.19 -10.16 15.54
C GLU A 107 23.10 -10.60 14.56
N ALA A 108 22.36 -9.65 13.99
CA ALA A 108 21.34 -9.94 12.99
C ALA A 108 21.95 -10.53 11.70
N CYS A 109 23.17 -10.14 11.32
CA CYS A 109 23.88 -10.73 10.18
C CYS A 109 24.30 -12.19 10.40
N ALA A 110 24.35 -12.66 11.66
CA ALA A 110 24.59 -14.07 11.97
C ALA A 110 23.33 -14.94 11.87
N LEU A 111 22.14 -14.33 11.76
CA LEU A 111 20.87 -15.03 11.61
C LEU A 111 20.54 -15.31 10.14
N LYS A 112 19.80 -16.39 9.91
CA LYS A 112 19.24 -16.70 8.60
C LYS A 112 17.99 -15.86 8.36
N VAL A 113 18.17 -14.67 7.80
CA VAL A 113 17.08 -13.73 7.48
C VAL A 113 16.91 -13.61 5.97
N VAL A 114 15.69 -13.82 5.50
CA VAL A 114 15.32 -13.70 4.09
C VAL A 114 14.32 -12.57 3.94
N VAL A 115 14.61 -11.65 3.01
CA VAL A 115 13.72 -10.55 2.64
C VAL A 115 13.16 -10.80 1.25
N GLY A 116 11.84 -10.71 1.12
CA GLY A 116 11.13 -10.90 -0.15
C GLY A 116 9.96 -9.92 -0.32
N THR A 117 9.30 -9.97 -1.47
CA THR A 117 8.13 -9.15 -1.77
C THR A 117 7.18 -9.91 -2.69
N THR A 118 5.90 -9.53 -2.69
CA THR A 118 4.94 -10.05 -3.66
C THR A 118 5.09 -9.36 -5.02
N GLN A 119 4.73 -10.08 -6.09
CA GLN A 119 4.69 -9.56 -7.47
C GLN A 119 3.74 -8.38 -7.64
N PHE A 120 2.64 -8.36 -6.89
CA PHE A 120 1.63 -7.30 -6.99
C PHE A 120 2.13 -5.99 -6.36
N SER A 121 2.89 -6.07 -5.27
CA SER A 121 3.35 -4.89 -4.54
C SER A 121 4.58 -4.26 -5.16
N ASN A 122 5.57 -5.06 -5.57
CA ASN A 122 6.85 -4.58 -6.11
C ASN A 122 7.33 -5.49 -7.24
N PRO A 123 6.83 -5.33 -8.48
CA PRO A 123 7.09 -6.27 -9.57
C PRO A 123 8.56 -6.36 -9.97
N GLU A 124 9.33 -5.28 -9.82
CA GLU A 124 10.76 -5.22 -10.16
C GLU A 124 11.65 -5.97 -9.16
N SER A 125 11.23 -6.01 -7.89
CA SER A 125 11.93 -6.71 -6.81
C SER A 125 11.34 -8.10 -6.53
N ALA A 126 10.23 -8.44 -7.18
CA ALA A 126 9.59 -9.73 -7.04
C ALA A 126 10.42 -10.82 -7.72
N ASN A 127 10.36 -12.03 -7.14
CA ASN A 127 11.17 -13.20 -7.52
C ASN A 127 12.67 -13.08 -7.18
N GLN A 128 13.08 -12.04 -6.45
CA GLN A 128 14.41 -11.94 -5.86
C GLN A 128 14.33 -12.23 -4.36
N VAL A 129 15.38 -12.86 -3.86
CA VAL A 129 15.58 -13.15 -2.44
C VAL A 129 16.73 -12.28 -1.97
N TYR A 130 16.48 -11.43 -0.99
CA TYR A 130 17.49 -10.51 -0.46
C TYR A 130 17.87 -10.90 0.97
N GLY A 131 19.09 -10.55 1.38
CA GLY A 131 19.48 -10.56 2.79
C GLY A 131 19.04 -9.29 3.50
N LEU A 132 19.52 -9.07 4.71
CA LEU A 132 19.42 -7.77 5.38
C LEU A 132 20.33 -6.77 4.66
N SER A 133 19.81 -5.58 4.32
CA SER A 133 20.53 -4.61 3.49
C SER A 133 21.86 -4.15 4.07
N PHE A 134 22.00 -4.15 5.40
CA PHE A 134 23.22 -3.78 6.11
C PHE A 134 24.23 -4.92 6.29
N CYS A 135 23.91 -6.14 5.87
CA CYS A 135 24.82 -7.29 5.92
C CYS A 135 25.55 -7.53 4.59
N GLU A 136 25.08 -6.92 3.51
CA GLU A 136 25.71 -6.95 2.19
C GLU A 136 26.95 -6.02 2.22
N LYS A 137 28.15 -6.59 2.39
CA LYS A 137 29.44 -5.89 2.27
C LYS A 137 30.08 -6.16 0.92
#